data_AF-A0A1H7V8G8-F1
#
_entry.id   AF-A0A1H7V8G8-F1
#
_cell.length_a   1.000
_cell.length_b   1.000
_cell.length_c   1.000
_cell.angle_alpha   90.00
_cell.angle_beta   90.00
_cell.angle_gamma   90.00
#
_symmetry.space_group_name_H-M   'P 1'
#
loop_
_entity.id
_entity.type
_entity.pdbx_description
1 polymer ?
#
loop_
_entity_poly.entity_id
_entity_poly.type
_entity_poly.pdbx_seq_one_letter_code
_entity_poly.pdbx_strand_id
1 'polypeptide(L)'
;MKMIATMTAALLAASPALAQQAGHQGMNHQGMNHASMMQPTAADPYGPDMMKMHERMMAAKGADAGETWIRQMIEHHRGAVAMSQTALRSTQNAEIRREAQKTIASQNREIATLNAMLRKMGKRAQ
;
A
#
# COMPACT_ATOMS: atom_id res chain seq x y z
N MET A 1 24.86 68.99 8.56
CA MET A 1 23.77 69.55 7.73
C MET A 1 22.66 68.51 7.68
N LYS A 2 21.45 68.88 8.10
CA LYS A 2 20.27 68.01 8.17
C LYS A 2 19.81 67.63 6.76
N MET A 3 19.41 66.37 6.55
CA MET A 3 18.26 66.06 5.69
C MET A 3 17.48 64.89 6.31
N ILE A 4 16.29 65.25 6.77
CA ILE A 4 15.23 64.37 7.25
C ILE A 4 14.52 63.85 6.00
N ALA A 5 14.47 62.53 5.81
CA ALA A 5 13.63 61.90 4.81
C ALA A 5 12.60 61.02 5.52
N THR A 6 11.42 61.59 5.69
CA THR A 6 10.17 60.89 6.01
C THR A 6 9.84 59.91 4.88
N MET A 7 9.86 58.61 5.15
CA MET A 7 9.22 57.60 4.28
C MET A 7 7.99 57.03 4.98
N THR A 8 6.86 57.48 4.46
CA THR A 8 5.57 56.82 4.27
C THR A 8 5.39 55.42 4.88
N ALA A 9 4.39 55.33 5.76
CA ALA A 9 3.83 54.10 6.29
C ALA A 9 3.29 53.18 5.18
N ALA A 10 3.75 51.93 5.16
CA ALA A 10 3.15 50.86 4.39
C ALA A 10 1.92 50.33 5.15
N LEU A 11 0.71 50.57 4.63
CA LEU A 11 -0.49 49.90 5.11
C LEU A 11 -0.46 48.43 4.65
N LEU A 12 -0.40 47.51 5.61
CA LEU A 12 -0.72 46.09 5.43
C LEU A 12 -2.23 45.94 5.24
N ALA A 13 -2.68 45.74 4.00
CA ALA A 13 -4.02 45.26 3.72
C ALA A 13 -4.07 43.73 3.92
N ALA A 14 -4.47 43.29 5.10
CA ALA A 14 -4.82 41.88 5.35
C ALA A 14 -6.12 41.57 4.61
N SER A 15 -6.04 40.73 3.57
CA SER A 15 -7.22 40.18 2.91
C SER A 15 -7.80 39.05 3.76
N PRO A 16 -9.10 39.07 4.11
CA PRO A 16 -9.74 37.88 4.66
C PRO A 16 -9.88 36.86 3.53
N ALA A 17 -9.01 35.85 3.53
CA ALA A 17 -9.23 34.64 2.75
C ALA A 17 -10.47 33.94 3.34
N LEU A 18 -11.62 34.15 2.72
CA LEU A 18 -12.82 33.33 2.93
C LEU A 18 -12.47 31.90 2.53
N ALA A 19 -12.17 31.07 3.51
CA ALA A 19 -12.10 29.63 3.36
C ALA A 19 -13.49 29.13 2.95
N GLN A 20 -13.69 28.94 1.66
CA GLN A 20 -14.88 28.31 1.12
C GLN A 20 -14.78 26.81 1.45
N GLN A 21 -15.27 26.44 2.64
CA GLN A 21 -15.50 25.05 2.99
C GLN A 21 -16.65 24.54 2.13
N ALA A 22 -16.32 24.14 0.91
CA ALA A 22 -17.21 23.39 0.05
C ALA A 22 -17.51 22.08 0.79
N GLY A 23 -18.74 21.99 1.31
CA GLY A 23 -19.22 20.81 1.99
C GLY A 23 -19.05 19.58 1.10
N HIS A 24 -18.25 18.62 1.55
CA HIS A 24 -18.43 17.25 1.12
C HIS A 24 -19.76 16.77 1.71
N GLN A 25 -20.83 17.00 0.95
CA GLN A 25 -22.10 16.31 1.15
C GLN A 25 -21.79 14.82 1.26
N GLY A 26 -22.20 14.23 2.38
CA GLY A 26 -21.87 12.85 2.74
C GLY A 26 -22.17 11.90 1.59
N MET A 27 -21.12 11.31 1.05
CA MET A 27 -21.26 10.18 0.14
C MET A 27 -21.85 9.03 0.97
N ASN A 28 -23.04 8.57 0.60
CA ASN A 28 -23.66 7.43 1.25
C ASN A 28 -22.84 6.16 0.94
N HIS A 29 -22.00 5.72 1.88
CA HIS A 29 -21.19 4.51 1.73
C HIS A 29 -21.99 3.21 1.83
N GLN A 30 -23.31 3.25 2.07
CA GLN A 30 -24.12 2.05 2.29
C GLN A 30 -24.39 1.21 1.03
N GLY A 31 -24.10 1.72 -0.17
CA GLY A 31 -24.41 1.04 -1.44
C GLY A 31 -23.20 0.63 -2.28
N MET A 32 -21.97 1.01 -1.91
CA MET A 32 -20.79 0.65 -2.70
C MET A 32 -20.29 -0.71 -2.23
N ASN A 33 -20.54 -1.76 -3.02
CA ASN A 33 -19.90 -3.04 -2.78
C ASN A 33 -18.38 -2.84 -2.87
N HIS A 34 -17.66 -3.20 -1.81
CA HIS A 34 -16.19 -3.13 -1.80
C HIS A 34 -15.57 -3.83 -3.03
N ALA A 35 -16.26 -4.85 -3.56
CA ALA A 35 -15.89 -5.56 -4.78
C ALA A 35 -15.96 -4.74 -6.09
N SER A 36 -16.81 -3.71 -6.23
CA SER A 36 -16.80 -2.86 -7.45
C SER A 36 -15.70 -1.82 -7.43
N MET A 37 -15.24 -1.39 -6.25
CA MET A 37 -14.14 -0.42 -6.13
C MET A 37 -12.76 -1.00 -6.42
N MET A 38 -12.62 -2.33 -6.45
CA MET A 38 -11.34 -3.02 -6.69
C MET A 38 -11.34 -3.86 -7.97
N GLN A 39 -12.22 -3.54 -8.93
CA GLN A 39 -12.19 -4.18 -10.23
C GLN A 39 -10.86 -3.86 -10.94
N PRO A 40 -10.13 -4.88 -11.42
CA PRO A 40 -8.87 -4.65 -12.11
C PRO A 40 -9.11 -3.85 -13.39
N THR A 41 -8.31 -2.82 -13.58
CA THR A 41 -8.28 -2.03 -14.82
C THR A 41 -6.93 -2.20 -15.52
N ALA A 42 -6.81 -1.70 -16.75
CA ALA A 42 -5.50 -1.65 -17.41
C ALA A 42 -4.49 -0.77 -16.65
N ALA A 43 -4.96 0.30 -15.99
CA ALA A 43 -4.12 1.20 -15.21
C ALA A 43 -3.77 0.65 -13.82
N ASP A 44 -4.66 -0.15 -13.22
CA ASP A 44 -4.45 -0.82 -11.94
C ASP A 44 -4.98 -2.26 -11.98
N PRO A 45 -4.15 -3.23 -12.40
CA PRO A 45 -4.53 -4.64 -12.45
C PRO A 45 -4.37 -5.37 -11.11
N TYR A 46 -3.91 -4.69 -10.04
CA TYR A 46 -3.44 -5.35 -8.82
C TYR A 46 -4.52 -5.59 -7.77
N GLY A 47 -5.70 -5.00 -7.91
CA GLY A 47 -6.82 -5.13 -6.98
C GLY A 47 -7.10 -6.57 -6.51
N PRO A 48 -7.27 -7.55 -7.41
CA PRO A 48 -7.49 -8.95 -7.04
C PRO A 48 -6.35 -9.58 -6.22
N ASP A 49 -5.10 -9.30 -6.56
CA ASP A 49 -3.93 -9.81 -5.84
C ASP A 49 -3.87 -9.23 -4.41
N MET A 50 -4.13 -7.93 -4.28
CA MET A 50 -4.16 -7.22 -2.99
C MET A 50 -5.31 -7.69 -2.09
N MET A 51 -6.51 -7.89 -2.65
CA MET A 51 -7.66 -8.41 -1.89
C MET A 51 -7.37 -9.81 -1.35
N LYS A 52 -6.85 -10.70 -2.20
CA LYS A 52 -6.51 -12.07 -1.81
C LYS A 52 -5.40 -12.11 -0.75
N MET A 53 -4.39 -11.25 -0.87
CA MET A 53 -3.35 -11.09 0.15
C MET A 53 -3.97 -10.66 1.48
N HIS A 54 -4.80 -9.61 1.48
CA HIS A 54 -5.45 -9.09 2.67
C HIS A 54 -6.31 -10.15 3.37
N GLU A 55 -7.19 -10.83 2.63
CA GLU A 55 -8.05 -11.90 3.16
C GLU A 55 -7.23 -13.00 3.85
N ARG A 56 -6.17 -13.47 3.17
CA ARG A 56 -5.31 -14.54 3.69
C ARG A 56 -4.50 -14.11 4.90
N MET A 57 -3.99 -12.88 4.93
CA MET A 57 -3.30 -12.33 6.11
C MET A 57 -4.25 -12.25 7.31
N MET A 58 -5.49 -11.80 7.11
CA MET A 58 -6.48 -11.70 8.20
C MET A 58 -6.88 -13.08 8.74
N ALA A 59 -6.90 -14.10 7.88
CA ALA A 59 -7.15 -15.49 8.27
C ALA A 59 -5.93 -16.18 8.89
N ALA A 60 -4.72 -15.73 8.59
CA ALA A 60 -3.47 -16.32 9.08
C ALA A 60 -3.22 -15.95 10.55
N LYS A 61 -3.56 -16.86 11.47
CA LYS A 61 -3.35 -16.72 12.91
C LYS A 61 -2.66 -17.95 13.49
N GLY A 62 -1.78 -17.73 14.48
CA GLY A 62 -1.05 -18.76 15.20
C GLY A 62 -1.48 -18.85 16.67
N ALA A 63 -0.78 -19.68 17.45
CA ALA A 63 -1.04 -19.83 18.88
C ALA A 63 -0.59 -18.60 19.70
N ASP A 64 0.38 -17.84 19.18
CA ASP A 64 0.93 -16.64 19.80
C ASP A 64 1.24 -15.56 18.75
N ALA A 65 1.72 -14.41 19.20
CA ALA A 65 2.05 -13.28 18.34
C ALA A 65 3.19 -13.60 17.36
N GLY A 66 4.17 -14.41 17.76
CA GLY A 66 5.32 -14.78 16.92
C GLY A 66 4.89 -15.70 15.78
N GLU A 67 4.13 -16.77 16.09
CA GLU A 67 3.56 -17.64 15.06
C GLU A 67 2.62 -16.87 14.13
N THR A 68 1.78 -15.98 14.68
CA THR A 68 0.87 -15.14 13.89
C THR A 68 1.65 -14.25 12.93
N TRP A 69 2.71 -13.58 13.39
CA TRP A 69 3.56 -12.75 12.53
C TRP A 69 4.18 -13.56 11.40
N ILE A 70 4.75 -14.73 11.68
CA ILE A 70 5.34 -15.60 10.64
C ILE A 70 4.29 -15.99 9.59
N ARG A 71 3.10 -16.42 10.03
CA ARG A 71 2.03 -16.84 9.11
C ARG A 71 1.51 -15.70 8.26
N GLN A 72 1.36 -14.51 8.84
CA GLN A 72 0.96 -13.32 8.08
C GLN A 72 2.03 -12.87 7.09
N MET A 73 3.31 -12.93 7.46
CA MET A 73 4.41 -12.60 6.53
C MET A 73 4.49 -13.57 5.36
N ILE A 74 4.22 -14.87 5.56
CA ILE A 74 4.12 -15.82 4.46
C ILE A 74 3.03 -15.39 3.46
N GLU A 75 1.84 -15.00 3.92
CA GLU A 75 0.76 -14.55 3.03
C GLU A 75 1.04 -13.20 2.39
N HIS A 76 1.68 -12.27 3.11
CA HIS A 76 2.14 -11.00 2.57
C HIS A 76 3.14 -11.21 1.41
N HIS A 77 4.16 -12.05 1.61
CA HIS A 77 5.13 -12.37 0.57
C HIS A 77 4.48 -13.07 -0.64
N ARG A 78 3.48 -13.94 -0.42
CA ARG A 78 2.69 -14.56 -1.50
C ARG A 78 1.92 -13.51 -2.31
N GLY A 79 1.38 -12.49 -1.66
CA GLY A 79 0.78 -11.34 -2.32
C GLY A 79 1.78 -10.59 -3.21
N ALA A 80 2.97 -10.29 -2.70
CA ALA A 80 4.03 -9.64 -3.48
C ALA A 80 4.49 -10.47 -4.69
N VAL A 81 4.54 -11.81 -4.57
CA VAL A 81 4.82 -12.71 -5.69
C VAL A 81 3.72 -12.62 -6.74
N ALA A 82 2.44 -12.65 -6.34
CA ALA A 82 1.31 -12.56 -7.26
C ALA A 82 1.31 -11.21 -8.03
N MET A 83 1.49 -10.09 -7.32
CA MET A 83 1.58 -8.77 -7.94
C MET A 83 2.77 -8.68 -8.92
N SER A 84 3.92 -9.24 -8.56
CA SER A 84 5.09 -9.26 -9.43
C SER A 84 4.83 -10.08 -10.71
N GLN A 85 4.10 -11.20 -10.61
CA GLN A 85 3.67 -11.96 -11.78
C GLN A 85 2.68 -11.17 -12.64
N THR A 86 1.77 -10.41 -12.02
CA THR A 86 0.87 -9.49 -12.72
C THR A 86 1.66 -8.41 -13.46
N ALA A 87 2.65 -7.78 -12.83
CA ALA A 87 3.53 -6.81 -13.50
C ALA A 87 4.24 -7.42 -14.72
N LEU A 88 4.75 -8.65 -14.62
CA LEU A 88 5.39 -9.35 -15.75
C LEU A 88 4.46 -9.62 -16.95
N ARG A 89 3.14 -9.64 -16.74
CA ARG A 89 2.14 -9.76 -17.80
C ARG A 89 1.68 -8.39 -18.31
N SER A 90 1.67 -7.38 -17.45
CA SER A 90 1.08 -6.07 -17.74
C SER A 90 2.06 -5.03 -18.30
N THR A 91 3.38 -5.22 -18.16
CA THR A 91 4.38 -4.29 -18.68
C THR A 91 5.48 -4.94 -19.54
N GLN A 92 5.91 -4.19 -20.55
CA GLN A 92 7.07 -4.51 -21.40
C GLN A 92 8.36 -3.80 -20.96
N ASN A 93 8.30 -2.90 -19.98
CA ASN A 93 9.47 -2.18 -19.49
C ASN A 93 10.49 -3.16 -18.87
N ALA A 94 11.69 -3.25 -19.46
CA ALA A 94 12.71 -4.23 -19.07
C ALA A 94 13.20 -4.07 -17.62
N GLU A 95 13.29 -2.83 -17.12
CA GLU A 95 13.70 -2.56 -15.74
C GLU A 95 12.64 -3.03 -14.74
N ILE A 96 11.37 -2.69 -14.96
CA ILE A 96 10.29 -3.14 -14.08
C ILE A 96 10.21 -4.67 -14.07
N ARG A 97 10.37 -5.31 -15.23
CA ARG A 97 10.37 -6.78 -15.34
C ARG A 97 11.52 -7.41 -14.56
N ARG A 98 12.71 -6.83 -14.65
CA ARG A 98 13.89 -7.29 -13.87
C ARG A 98 13.63 -7.18 -12.37
N GLU A 99 13.07 -6.05 -11.91
CA GLU A 99 12.76 -5.88 -10.49
C GLU A 99 11.64 -6.83 -10.03
N ALA A 100 10.59 -7.05 -10.83
CA ALA A 100 9.56 -8.03 -10.53
C ALA A 100 10.11 -9.47 -10.40
N GLN A 101 11.04 -9.88 -11.27
CA GLN A 101 11.72 -11.17 -11.17
C GLN A 101 12.57 -11.28 -9.90
N LYS A 102 13.31 -10.22 -9.54
CA LYS A 102 14.08 -10.18 -8.28
C LYS A 102 13.17 -10.30 -7.06
N THR A 103 12.05 -9.58 -7.05
CA THR A 103 11.03 -9.68 -6.00
C THR A 103 10.52 -11.10 -5.86
N ILE A 104 10.12 -11.75 -6.96
CA ILE A 104 9.68 -13.16 -6.94
C ILE A 104 10.75 -14.05 -6.31
N ALA A 105 12.01 -13.90 -6.70
CA ALA A 105 13.10 -14.71 -6.17
C ALA A 105 13.35 -14.46 -4.67
N SER A 106 13.37 -13.20 -4.23
CA SER A 106 13.60 -12.86 -2.81
C SER A 106 12.45 -13.35 -1.94
N GLN A 107 11.21 -13.03 -2.31
CA GLN A 107 10.03 -13.36 -1.52
C GLN A 107 9.84 -14.89 -1.39
N ASN A 108 10.18 -15.67 -2.42
CA ASN A 108 10.17 -17.14 -2.31
C ASN A 108 11.24 -17.68 -1.35
N ARG A 109 12.44 -17.07 -1.29
CA ARG A 109 13.46 -17.43 -0.30
C ARG A 109 13.03 -17.06 1.12
N GLU A 110 12.38 -15.92 1.29
CA GLU A 110 11.85 -15.45 2.58
C GLU A 110 10.71 -16.37 3.05
N ILE A 111 9.79 -16.78 2.17
CA ILE A 111 8.77 -17.80 2.46
C ILE A 111 9.42 -19.11 2.92
N ALA A 112 10.48 -19.58 2.24
CA ALA A 112 11.18 -20.80 2.63
C ALA A 112 11.81 -20.68 4.04
N THR A 113 12.40 -19.53 4.36
CA THR A 113 12.96 -19.21 5.67
C THR A 113 11.88 -19.23 6.76
N LEU A 114 10.77 -18.53 6.54
CA LEU A 114 9.65 -18.45 7.48
C LEU A 114 9.01 -19.83 7.71
N ASN A 115 8.84 -20.63 6.65
CA ASN A 115 8.38 -22.01 6.76
C ASN A 115 9.36 -22.90 7.54
N ALA A 116 10.66 -22.67 7.43
CA ALA A 116 11.66 -23.36 8.26
C ALA A 116 11.56 -22.95 9.73
N MET A 117 11.27 -21.69 10.03
CA MET A 117 11.01 -21.22 11.40
C MET A 117 9.78 -21.91 12.00
N LEU A 118 8.67 -22.02 11.25
CA LEU A 118 7.49 -22.78 11.70
C LEU A 118 7.85 -24.23 12.06
N ARG A 119 8.63 -24.92 11.21
CA ARG A 119 9.09 -26.29 11.51
C ARG A 119 9.94 -26.37 12.77
N LYS A 120 10.87 -25.41 12.99
CA LYS A 120 11.69 -25.34 14.21
C LYS A 120 10.84 -25.12 15.48
N MET A 121 9.71 -24.45 15.34
CA MET A 121 8.71 -24.26 16.41
C MET A 121 7.76 -25.46 16.58
N GLY A 122 7.97 -26.57 15.85
CA GLY A 122 7.05 -27.72 15.87
C GLY A 122 5.72 -27.47 15.16
N LYS A 123 5.61 -26.42 14.35
CA LYS A 123 4.39 -26.03 13.62
C LYS A 123 4.43 -26.51 12.18
N ARG A 124 3.24 -26.71 11.61
CA ARG A 124 3.09 -27.04 10.18
C ARG A 124 3.45 -25.82 9.32
N ALA A 125 4.32 -26.05 8.33
CA ALA A 125 4.59 -25.10 7.25
C ALA A 125 3.34 -24.84 6.39
N GLN A 126 3.24 -23.65 5.81
CA GLN A 126 2.15 -23.21 4.93
C GLN A 126 2.53 -23.31 3.46
#